data_AF-A0A2K3KIN7-F1
#
_entry.id   AF-A0A2K3KIN7-F1
#
_cell.length_a   1.000
_cell.length_b   1.000
_cell.length_c   1.000
_cell.angle_alpha   90.00
_cell.angle_beta   90.00
_cell.angle_gamma   90.00
#
_symmetry.space_group_name_H-M   'P 1'
#
loop_
_entity.id
_entity.type
_entity.pdbx_description
1 polymer ?
#
loop_
_entity_poly.entity_id
_entity_poly.type
_entity_poly.pdbx_seq_one_letter_code
_entity_poly.pdbx_strand_id
1 'polypeptide(L)' 'MDDEMLYEKLTSVKGIGPWSVHMFMIFTLHRPDVLPVGDLVVRRGVEKLYGLKGLPSPSQME' A
#
# COMPACT_ATOMS: atom_id res chain seq x y z
N MET A 1 -12.58 -2.74 14.26
CA MET A 1 -11.37 -1.92 14.19
C MET A 1 -11.35 -1.30 12.82
N ASP A 2 -11.26 0.01 12.77
CA ASP A 2 -11.02 0.78 11.56
C ASP A 2 -9.57 0.60 11.09
N ASP A 3 -9.31 0.97 9.83
CA ASP A 3 -8.04 0.69 9.18
C ASP A 3 -6.92 1.62 9.67
N GLU A 4 -7.24 2.83 10.12
CA GLU A 4 -6.30 3.79 10.70
C GLU A 4 -5.75 3.29 12.05
N MET A 5 -6.63 2.87 12.97
CA MET A 5 -6.23 2.27 14.25
C MET A 5 -5.44 0.96 14.06
N LEU A 6 -5.79 0.14 13.06
CA LEU A 6 -5.02 -1.06 12.72
C LEU A 6 -3.61 -0.68 12.27
N TYR A 7 -3.51 0.32 11.38
CA TYR A 7 -2.25 0.80 10.85
C TYR A 7 -1.34 1.34 11.95
N GLU A 8 -1.83 2.22 12.81
CA GLU A 8 -1.07 2.78 13.94
C GLU A 8 -0.56 1.68 14.88
N LYS A 9 -1.43 0.73 15.23
CA LYS A 9 -1.05 -0.39 16.11
C LYS A 9 0.03 -1.26 15.50
N LEU A 10 -0.11 -1.63 14.22
CA LEU A 10 0.85 -2.52 13.58
C LEU A 10 2.19 -1.82 13.31
N THR A 11 2.18 -0.57 12.86
CA THR A 11 3.42 0.20 12.61
C THR A 11 4.18 0.56 13.88
N SER A 12 3.55 0.51 15.06
CA SER A 12 4.25 0.65 16.34
C SER A 12 5.25 -0.48 16.63
N VAL A 13 5.11 -1.63 15.97
CA VAL A 13 6.00 -2.79 16.14
C VAL A 13 7.25 -2.62 15.29
N LYS A 14 8.43 -2.64 15.92
CA LYS A 14 9.72 -2.54 15.22
C LYS A 14 9.84 -3.61 14.13
N GLY A 15 10.05 -3.16 12.89
CA GLY A 15 10.16 -4.03 11.71
C GLY A 15 8.88 -4.13 10.88
N ILE A 16 7.75 -3.60 11.36
CA ILE A 16 6.51 -3.51 10.58
C ILE A 16 6.36 -2.09 10.04
N GLY A 17 6.51 -1.95 8.71
CA GLY A 17 6.32 -0.69 8.02
C GLY A 17 4.97 -0.60 7.30
N PRO A 18 4.68 0.56 6.66
CA PRO A 18 3.42 0.80 5.94
C PRO A 18 3.11 -0.27 4.89
N TRP A 19 4.13 -0.69 4.13
CA TRP A 19 4.01 -1.74 3.12
C TRP A 19 3.51 -3.07 3.74
N SER A 20 4.11 -3.50 4.84
CA SER A 20 3.72 -4.76 5.52
C SER A 20 2.29 -4.71 6.03
N VAL A 21 1.85 -3.55 6.54
CA VAL A 21 0.46 -3.35 6.99
C VAL A 21 -0.52 -3.48 5.82
N HIS A 22 -0.25 -2.82 4.68
CA HIS A 22 -1.11 -2.94 3.51
C HIS A 22 -1.19 -4.38 3.00
N MET A 23 -0.07 -5.11 2.95
CA MET A 23 -0.06 -6.53 2.57
C MET A 23 -0.90 -7.38 3.53
N PHE A 24 -0.81 -7.12 4.83
CA PHE A 24 -1.62 -7.82 5.84
C PHE A 24 -3.11 -7.52 5.68
N MET A 25 -3.49 -6.26 5.44
CA MET A 25 -4.87 -5.86 5.19
C MET A 25 -5.45 -6.56 3.95
N ILE A 26 -4.67 -6.67 2.87
CA ILE A 26 -5.09 -7.32 1.62
C ILE A 26 -5.20 -8.85 1.80
N PHE A 27 -4.12 -9.51 2.20
CA PHE A 27 -4.03 -10.97 2.10
C PHE A 27 -4.59 -11.72 3.31
N THR A 28 -4.61 -11.10 4.49
CA THR A 28 -5.09 -11.74 5.71
C THR A 28 -6.49 -11.26 6.06
N LEU A 29 -6.71 -9.94 6.01
CA LEU A 29 -7.99 -9.35 6.40
C LEU A 29 -8.97 -9.17 5.23
N HIS A 30 -8.52 -9.39 4.00
CA HIS A 30 -9.34 -9.27 2.79
C HIS A 30 -10.04 -7.91 2.69
N ARG A 31 -9.35 -6.83 3.09
CA ARG A 31 -9.85 -5.46 2.93
C ARG A 31 -9.88 -5.10 1.44
N PRO A 32 -11.04 -4.74 0.88
CA PRO A 32 -11.16 -4.54 -0.57
C PRO A 32 -10.62 -3.19 -1.05
N ASP A 33 -10.51 -2.20 -0.15
CA ASP A 33 -10.17 -0.81 -0.50
C ASP A 33 -8.78 -0.44 0.05
N VAL A 34 -7.75 -1.13 -0.42
CA VAL A 34 -6.36 -0.90 -0.03
C VAL A 34 -5.47 -0.84 -1.27
N LEU A 35 -4.97 0.35 -1.57
CA LEU A 35 -3.96 0.55 -2.61
C LEU A 35 -2.56 0.67 -1.97
N PRO A 36 -1.65 -0.30 -2.13
CA PRO A 36 -0.33 -0.25 -1.53
C PRO A 36 0.60 0.67 -2.33
N VAL A 37 0.41 1.99 -2.24
CA VAL A 37 1.16 3.01 -3.00
C VAL A 37 2.68 3.01 -2.76
N GLY A 38 3.14 2.39 -1.67
CA GLY A 38 4.56 2.16 -1.40
C GLY A 38 5.18 0.94 -2.10
N ASP A 39 4.36 0.08 -2.71
CA ASP A 39 4.82 -1.14 -3.37
C ASP A 39 5.38 -0.86 -4.77
N LEU A 40 6.62 -1.26 -5.01
CA LEU A 40 7.31 -1.00 -6.27
C LEU A 40 6.65 -1.72 -7.45
N VAL A 41 6.18 -2.96 -7.28
CA VAL A 41 5.58 -3.74 -8.36
C VAL A 41 4.22 -3.17 -8.73
N VAL A 42 3.40 -2.76 -7.76
CA VAL A 42 2.12 -2.07 -8.00
C VAL A 42 2.36 -0.75 -8.72
N ARG A 43 3.32 0.07 -8.27
CA ARG A 43 3.69 1.31 -8.97
C ARG A 43 4.14 1.06 -10.41
N ARG A 44 4.91 -0.01 -10.67
CA ARG A 44 5.29 -0.43 -12.04
C ARG A 44 4.08 -0.90 -12.85
N GLY A 45 3.10 -1.54 -12.21
CA GLY A 45 1.82 -1.88 -12.82
C GLY A 45 1.06 -0.64 -13.27
N VAL A 46 0.94 0.36 -12.39
CA VAL A 46 0.30 1.66 -12.71
C VAL A 46 1.06 2.38 -13.84
N GLU A 47 2.38 2.46 -13.77
CA GLU A 47 3.22 3.05 -14.83
C GLU A 47 2.87 2.45 -16.20
N LYS A 48 2.81 1.12 -16.30
CA LYS A 48 2.49 0.42 -17.55
C LYS A 48 1.03 0.58 -17.97
N LEU A 49 0.10 0.45 -17.01
CA LEU A 49 -1.34 0.51 -17.28
C LEU A 49 -1.75 1.87 -17.86
N TYR A 50 -1.15 2.96 -17.36
CA TYR A 50 -1.46 4.32 -17.77
C TYR A 50 -0.45 4.93 -18.77
N GLY A 51 0.56 4.17 -19.21
CA GLY A 51 1.56 4.65 -20.17
C GLY A 51 2.39 5.84 -19.65
N LEU A 52 2.70 5.86 -18.35
CA LEU A 52 3.43 6.95 -17.73
C LEU A 52 4.90 6.95 -18.17
N LYS A 53 5.50 8.14 -18.29
CA LYS A 53 6.91 8.30 -18.68
C LYS A 53 7.91 7.89 -17.59
N GLY A 54 7.42 7.58 -16.39
CA GLY A 54 8.23 7.15 -15.26
C GLY A 54 7.37 6.61 -14.12
N LEU A 55 8.03 6.05 -13.11
CA LEU A 55 7.40 5.46 -11.94
C LEU A 55 6.58 6.52 -11.18
N PRO A 56 5.24 6.38 -11.06
CA PRO A 56 4.41 7.36 -10.35
C PRO A 56 4.82 7.44 -8.89
N SER A 57 4.87 8.63 -8.30
CA SER A 57 5.01 8.80 -6.84
C SER A 57 3.76 8.31 -6.11
N PRO A 58 3.85 7.98 -4.81
CA PRO A 58 2.67 7.62 -4.01
C PRO A 58 1.53 8.63 -4.15
N SER A 59 1.84 9.93 -4.07
CA SER A 59 0.87 11.03 -4.21
C SER A 59 0.23 11.15 -5.60
N GLN A 60 0.75 10.47 -6.62
CA GLN A 60 0.14 10.41 -7.96
C GLN A 60 -0.83 9.23 -8.10
N MET A 61 -0.92 8.37 -7.07
CA MET A 61 -1.76 7.18 -7.04
C MET A 61 -2.88 7.27 -6.01
N GLU A 62 -2.79 8.22 -5.07
CA GLU A 62 -3.87 8.63 -4.16
C GLU A 62 -4.93 9.44 -4.90
#